data_AF-A0A6M3M0D3-F1
#
_entry.id   AF-A0A6M3M0D3-F1
#
_cell.length_a   1.000
_cell.length_b   1.000
_cell.length_c   1.000
_cell.angle_alpha   90.00
_cell.angle_beta   90.00
_cell.angle_gamma   90.00
#
_symmetry.space_group_name_H-M   'P 1'
#
loop_
_entity.id
_entity.type
_entity.pdbx_description
1 polymer ?
#
loop_
_entity_poly.entity_id
_entity_poly.type
_entity_poly.pdbx_seq_one_letter_code
_entity_poly.pdbx_strand_id
1 'polypeptide(L)' 'MPHWESGTITTEHVHWFKCGECGWEWPNGISTQERAIREARRLGWSKTVAKGWICPDCAENPRRQGGEEE' A
#
# COMPACT_ATOMS: atom_id res chain seq x y z
N MET A 1 2.97 22.72 -1.10
CA MET A 1 2.01 21.66 -1.47
C MET A 1 2.20 20.53 -0.47
N PRO A 2 1.19 20.15 0.33
CA PRO A 2 1.40 19.22 1.42
C PRO A 2 1.59 17.80 0.87
N HIS A 3 2.75 17.20 1.16
CA HIS A 3 3.12 15.81 0.92
C HIS A 3 2.22 14.89 1.77
N TRP A 4 1.15 14.30 1.20
CA TRP A 4 0.38 13.24 1.88
C TRP A 4 -0.03 12.08 0.96
N GLU A 5 0.44 12.06 -0.29
CA GLU A 5 0.10 11.04 -1.28
C GLU A 5 1.10 9.87 -1.32
N SER A 6 1.70 9.51 -0.18
CA SER A 6 2.53 8.31 -0.07
C SER A 6 1.79 7.26 0.74
N GLY A 7 1.60 6.06 0.18
CA GLY A 7 0.90 4.95 0.81
C GLY A 7 1.42 4.70 2.22
N THR A 8 0.57 4.97 3.21
CA THR A 8 0.92 5.00 4.63
C THR A 8 0.11 3.96 5.38
N ILE A 9 0.74 3.29 6.34
CA ILE A 9 0.04 2.44 7.31
C ILE A 9 -0.20 3.33 8.52
N THR A 10 -1.41 3.86 8.67
CA THR A 10 -1.74 4.70 9.83
C THR A 10 -2.17 3.84 11.00
N THR A 11 -1.79 4.28 12.20
CA THR A 11 -1.93 3.54 13.45
C THR A 11 -3.17 3.96 14.26
N GLU A 12 -4.08 4.75 13.69
CA GLU A 12 -5.24 5.26 14.40
C GLU A 12 -6.31 4.17 14.51
N HIS A 13 -6.20 3.37 15.59
CA HIS A 13 -7.18 2.41 16.11
C HIS A 13 -7.48 1.16 15.26
N VAL A 14 -7.29 1.18 13.94
CA VAL A 14 -7.34 0.01 13.06
C VAL A 14 -6.26 0.18 12.01
N HIS A 15 -5.25 -0.69 11.97
CA HIS A 15 -4.22 -0.60 10.94
C HIS A 15 -4.88 -0.92 9.60
N TRP A 16 -4.97 0.07 8.70
CA TRP A 16 -5.33 -0.13 7.31
C TRP A 16 -4.10 0.09 6.43
N PHE A 17 -4.00 -0.67 5.35
CA PHE A 17 -2.96 -0.51 4.34
C PHE A 17 -3.50 0.36 3.23
N LYS A 18 -2.84 1.49 2.94
CA LYS A 18 -3.16 2.30 1.77
C LYS A 18 -2.10 2.13 0.70
N CYS A 19 -2.53 1.76 -0.50
CA CYS A 19 -1.65 1.66 -1.66
C CYS A 19 -1.25 3.05 -2.13
N GLY A 20 0.06 3.29 -2.26
CA GLY A 20 0.62 4.54 -2.77
C GLY A 20 0.48 4.73 -4.27
N GLU A 21 0.08 3.69 -5.01
CA GLU A 21 -0.10 3.74 -6.47
C GLU A 21 -1.56 4.02 -6.85
N CYS A 22 -2.46 3.13 -6.44
CA CYS A 22 -3.89 3.21 -6.78
C CYS A 22 -4.77 3.81 -5.68
N GLY A 23 -4.21 4.09 -4.50
CA GLY A 23 -4.96 4.62 -3.37
C GLY A 23 -5.83 3.60 -2.63
N TRP A 24 -5.85 2.33 -3.06
CA TRP A 24 -6.67 1.26 -2.45
C TRP A 24 -6.37 1.07 -0.96
N GLU A 25 -7.44 0.95 -0.16
CA GLU A 25 -7.37 0.79 1.29
C GLU A 25 -7.78 -0.62 1.70
N TRP A 26 -6.95 -1.28 2.51
CA TRP A 26 -7.20 -2.64 2.99
C TRP A 26 -7.21 -2.67 4.52
N PRO A 27 -8.35 -2.99 5.17
CA PRO A 27 -8.43 -3.08 6.62
C PRO A 27 -7.71 -4.33 7.14
N ASN A 28 -6.70 -4.17 7.98
CA ASN A 28 -5.92 -5.31 8.48
C ASN A 28 -6.37 -5.78 9.87
N GLY A 29 -7.04 -4.96 10.68
CA GLY A 29 -7.47 -5.36 12.04
C GLY A 29 -6.34 -5.76 13.01
N ILE A 30 -5.08 -5.76 12.54
CA ILE A 30 -3.89 -6.06 13.33
C ILE A 30 -3.53 -4.83 14.15
N SER A 31 -3.35 -4.98 15.45
CA SER A 31 -3.10 -3.86 16.37
C SER A 31 -1.64 -3.38 16.41
N THR A 32 -0.69 -4.12 15.83
CA THR A 32 0.74 -3.80 15.86
C THR A 32 1.35 -3.66 14.47
N GLN A 33 2.18 -2.62 14.29
CA GLN A 33 2.80 -2.29 13.01
C GLN A 33 3.67 -3.43 12.46
N GLU A 34 4.45 -4.12 13.30
CA GLU A 34 5.29 -5.23 12.86
C GLU A 34 4.49 -6.42 12.31
N ARG A 35 3.36 -6.75 12.95
CA ARG A 35 2.45 -7.79 12.42
C ARG A 35 1.78 -7.30 11.15
N ALA A 36 1.45 -6.01 11.06
CA ALA A 36 0.87 -5.44 9.86
C ALA A 36 1.84 -5.54 8.68
N ILE A 37 3.11 -5.21 8.87
CA ILE A 37 4.15 -5.36 7.84
C ILE A 37 4.30 -6.82 7.39
N ARG A 38 4.24 -7.77 8.33
CA ARG A 38 4.31 -9.21 8.02
C ARG A 38 3.10 -9.66 7.19
N GLU A 39 1.89 -9.27 7.61
CA GLU A 39 0.68 -9.64 6.89
C GLU A 39 0.62 -8.98 5.51
N ALA A 40 1.04 -7.71 5.39
CA ALA A 40 1.17 -7.02 4.11
C ALA A 40 2.03 -7.84 3.15
N ARG A 41 3.24 -8.24 3.58
CA ARG A 41 4.12 -9.10 2.76
C ARG A 41 3.49 -10.44 2.42
N ARG A 42 2.74 -11.05 3.35
CA ARG A 42 2.03 -12.31 3.11
C ARG A 42 0.91 -12.17 2.08
N LEU A 43 0.23 -11.04 2.08
CA LEU A 43 -0.80 -10.67 1.09
C LEU A 43 -0.20 -10.19 -0.24
N GLY A 44 1.13 -10.21 -0.40
CA GLY A 44 1.80 -9.76 -1.61
C GLY A 44 1.98 -8.23 -1.73
N TRP A 45 1.67 -7.47 -0.68
CA TRP A 45 1.98 -6.04 -0.67
C TRP A 45 3.49 -5.83 -0.65
N SER A 46 3.95 -4.89 -1.45
CA SER A 46 5.35 -4.52 -1.56
C SER A 46 5.59 -3.11 -1.03
N LYS A 47 6.79 -2.84 -0.50
CA LYS A 47 7.16 -1.51 -0.02
C LYS A 47 8.23 -0.92 -0.95
N THR A 48 7.91 0.18 -1.62
CA THR A 48 8.81 0.93 -2.50
C THR A 48 9.32 2.20 -1.80
N VAL A 49 10.51 2.66 -2.20
CA VAL A 49 11.12 3.87 -1.65
C VAL A 49 10.41 5.13 -2.15
N ALA A 50 9.87 5.10 -3.38
CA ALA A 50 9.24 6.26 -4.00
C ALA A 50 7.79 6.50 -3.54
N LYS A 51 7.00 5.43 -3.34
CA LYS A 51 5.55 5.52 -3.11
C LYS A 51 5.08 4.91 -1.79
N GLY A 52 5.96 4.22 -1.06
CA GLY A 52 5.63 3.56 0.20
C GLY A 52 5.04 2.18 -0.01
N TRP A 53 3.96 1.84 0.69
CA TRP A 53 3.31 0.53 0.54
C TRP A 53 2.42 0.50 -0.71
N ILE A 54 2.54 -0.56 -1.50
CA ILE A 54 1.79 -0.77 -2.72
C ILE A 54 1.12 -2.15 -2.68
N CYS A 55 -0.11 -2.24 -3.20
CA CYS A 55 -0.87 -3.49 -3.24
C CYS A 55 -0.23 -4.49 -4.22
N PRO A 56 -0.49 -5.80 -4.08
CA PRO A 56 0.05 -6.84 -4.95
C PRO A 56 -0.23 -6.58 -6.44
N ASP A 57 -1.42 -6.08 -6.78
CA ASP A 57 -1.80 -5.79 -8.17
C ASP A 57 -0.88 -4.73 -8.81
N CYS A 58 -0.64 -3.62 -8.09
CA CYS A 58 0.30 -2.59 -8.52
C CYS A 58 1.77 -3.02 -8.40
N ALA A 59 2.10 -3.95 -7.49
CA ALA A 59 3.45 -4.46 -7.28
C ALA A 59 3.89 -5.46 -8.35
N GLU A 60 3.00 -6.37 -8.75
CA GLU A 60 3.23 -7.33 -9.83
C GLU A 60 3.23 -6.65 -11.21
N ASN A 61 2.45 -5.57 -11.37
CA ASN A 61 2.36 -4.88 -12.65
C ASN A 61 2.78 -3.40 -12.57
N PRO A 62 4.07 -3.11 -12.37
CA PRO A 62 4.59 -1.74 -12.39
C PRO A 62 4.47 -1.08 -13.78
N ARG A 63 4.16 -1.84 -14.85
CA ARG A 63 4.02 -1.34 -16.23
C ARG A 63 2.63 -0.79 -16.55
N ARG A 64 1.57 -1.16 -15.82
CA ARG A 64 0.21 -0.67 -16.08
C ARG A 64 -0.07 0.78 -15.66
N GLN A 65 0.87 1.43 -15.00
CA GLN A 65 0.76 2.86 -14.65
C GLN A 65 1.27 3.80 -15.76
N GLY A 66 1.56 3.26 -16.94
CA GLY A 66 1.88 4.00 -18.15
C GLY A 66 1.02 3.57 -19.34
N GLY A 67 -0.30 3.74 -19.24
CA GLY A 67 -1.21 3.75 -20.39
C GLY A 67 -1.57 2.38 -20.97
N GLU A 68 -2.88 2.11 -21.05
CA GLU A 68 -3.52 1.51 -22.23
C GLU A 68 -4.99 1.91 -22.13
N GLU A 69 -5.28 3.05 -22.75
CA GLU A 69 -6.58 3.39 -23.30
C GLU A 69 -6.86 2.41 -24.46
N GLU A 70 -8.00 1.73 -24.44
CA GLU A 70 -8.69 1.22 -25.63
C GLU A 70 -10.19 1.46 -25.48
#